data_AF-A0A126T4U6-F1
#
_entry.id   AF-A0A126T4U6-F1
#
_cell.length_a   1.000
_cell.length_b   1.000
_cell.length_c   1.000
_cell.angle_alpha   90.00
_cell.angle_beta   90.00
_cell.angle_gamma   90.00
#
_symmetry.space_group_name_H-M   'P 1'
#
loop_
_entity.id
_entity.type
_entity.pdbx_description
1 polymer ?
#
loop_
_entity_poly.entity_id
_entity_poly.type
_entity_poly.pdbx_seq_one_letter_code
_entity_poly.pdbx_strand_id
1 'polypeptide(L)'
;MISAVYAALAALLIAWLSLRVIKLRRAKKVIFGDGGETDLQIAIRAQGNATEYIPILLILLALLELSGGHAALLHTGGVAIILGRVVHARGLLRANLDQRVLGMQITIFTLIGLAAADLGYAAYAAFG
;
A
#
# COMPACT_ATOMS: atom_id res chain seq x y z
N MET A 1 12.78 -2.29 15.18
CA MET A 1 11.96 -2.82 14.07
C MET A 1 11.59 -1.69 13.13
N ILE A 2 12.29 -1.56 12.01
CA ILE A 2 12.05 -0.59 10.95
C ILE A 2 10.68 -0.85 10.30
N SER A 3 10.35 -2.11 10.04
CA SER A 3 9.06 -2.52 9.46
C SER A 3 7.86 -2.03 10.28
N ALA A 4 7.97 -1.99 11.61
CA ALA A 4 6.91 -1.54 12.51
C ALA A 4 6.53 -0.06 12.29
N VAL A 5 7.49 0.80 11.96
CA VAL A 5 7.23 2.22 11.66
C VAL A 5 6.38 2.33 10.39
N TYR A 6 6.76 1.61 9.33
CA TYR A 6 6.02 1.61 8.08
C TYR A 6 4.65 0.95 8.20
N ALA A 7 4.52 -0.09 9.02
CA ALA A 7 3.23 -0.71 9.34
C ALA A 7 2.29 0.29 10.05
N ALA A 8 2.79 1.04 11.03
CA ALA A 8 2.00 2.07 11.71
C ALA A 8 1.55 3.18 10.75
N LEU A 9 2.46 3.68 9.90
CA LEU A 9 2.13 4.70 8.90
C LEU A 9 1.09 4.19 7.88
N ALA A 10 1.23 2.95 7.43
CA ALA A 10 0.31 2.34 6.49
C ALA A 10 -1.08 2.10 7.13
N ALA A 11 -1.13 1.72 8.41
CA ALA A 11 -2.37 1.59 9.16
C ALA A 11 -3.10 2.95 9.27
N LEU A 12 -2.38 4.03 9.56
CA LEU A 12 -2.95 5.39 9.57
C LEU A 12 -3.50 5.80 8.20
N LEU A 13 -2.81 5.43 7.11
CA LEU A 13 -3.28 5.68 5.75
C LEU A 13 -4.56 4.91 5.43
N ILE A 14 -4.62 3.61 5.78
CA ILE A 14 -5.83 2.79 5.61
C ILE A 14 -6.99 3.36 6.44
N ALA A 15 -6.73 3.78 7.68
CA ALA A 15 -7.73 4.39 8.54
C ALA A 15 -8.28 5.69 7.91
N TRP A 16 -7.42 6.55 7.39
CA TRP A 16 -7.83 7.77 6.69
C TRP A 16 -8.70 7.48 5.45
N LEU A 17 -8.33 6.50 4.62
CA LEU A 17 -9.12 6.06 3.47
C LEU A 17 -10.49 5.51 3.90
N SER A 18 -10.52 4.72 4.96
CA SER A 18 -11.75 4.15 5.52
C SER A 18 -12.70 5.22 6.05
N LEU A 19 -12.18 6.22 6.78
CA LEU A 19 -12.97 7.35 7.26
C LEU A 19 -13.57 8.16 6.10
N ARG A 20 -12.83 8.29 4.98
CA ARG A 20 -13.35 8.96 3.78
C ARG A 20 -14.53 8.20 3.16
N VAL A 21 -14.44 6.88 3.05
CA VAL A 21 -15.56 6.04 2.57
C VAL A 21 -16.77 6.18 3.50
N ILE A 22 -16.58 6.10 4.81
CA ILE A 22 -17.65 6.26 5.80
C ILE A 22 -18.34 7.63 5.66
N LYS A 23 -17.56 8.70 5.53
CA LYS A 23 -18.09 10.07 5.36
C LYS A 23 -18.96 10.19 4.10
N LEU A 24 -18.49 9.63 2.97
CA LEU A 24 -19.23 9.67 1.71
C LEU A 24 -20.52 8.83 1.77
N ARG A 25 -20.48 7.63 2.35
CA ARG A 25 -21.67 6.80 2.56
C ARG A 25 -22.75 7.52 3.35
N ARG A 26 -22.36 8.18 4.45
CA ARG A 26 -23.29 8.95 5.28
C ARG A 26 -23.87 10.15 4.52
N ALA A 27 -23.02 10.91 3.81
CA ALA A 27 -23.47 12.08 3.06
C ALA A 27 -24.43 11.72 1.91
N LYS A 28 -24.17 10.61 1.23
CA LYS A 28 -24.97 10.14 0.08
C LYS A 28 -26.10 9.17 0.45
N LYS A 29 -26.24 8.83 1.74
CA LYS A 29 -27.23 7.87 2.26
C LYS A 29 -27.19 6.49 1.57
N VAL A 30 -25.99 6.04 1.18
CA VAL A 30 -25.79 4.75 0.51
C VAL A 30 -25.49 3.67 1.55
N ILE A 31 -26.36 2.66 1.62
CA ILE A 31 -26.25 1.54 2.57
C ILE A 31 -25.38 0.40 2.00
N PHE A 32 -25.62 0.00 0.76
CA PHE A 32 -24.92 -1.11 0.10
C PHE A 32 -24.22 -0.66 -1.17
N GLY A 33 -23.13 -1.36 -1.54
CA GLY A 33 -22.38 -1.06 -2.76
C GLY A 33 -21.82 0.36 -2.80
N ASP A 34 -21.86 0.98 -3.98
CA ASP A 34 -21.51 2.38 -4.21
C ASP A 34 -22.73 3.28 -4.47
N GLY A 35 -23.93 2.71 -4.60
CA GLY A 35 -25.18 3.45 -4.80
C GLY A 35 -25.23 4.24 -6.12
N GLY A 36 -24.37 3.93 -7.10
CA GLY A 36 -24.24 4.72 -8.33
C GLY A 36 -23.49 6.05 -8.15
N GLU A 37 -22.93 6.30 -6.97
CA GLU A 37 -22.20 7.53 -6.67
C GLU A 37 -20.71 7.39 -7.05
N THR A 38 -20.29 8.08 -8.11
CA THR A 38 -18.92 8.00 -8.64
C THR A 38 -17.85 8.32 -7.59
N ASP A 39 -18.07 9.32 -6.74
CA ASP A 39 -17.13 9.69 -5.68
C ASP A 39 -16.96 8.58 -4.63
N LEU A 40 -18.05 7.87 -4.32
CA LEU A 40 -18.04 6.75 -3.39
C LEU A 40 -17.36 5.54 -4.02
N GLN A 41 -17.63 5.26 -5.29
CA GLN A 41 -16.94 4.21 -6.06
C GLN A 41 -15.42 4.42 -6.07
N ILE A 42 -14.98 5.65 -6.34
CA ILE A 42 -13.57 6.06 -6.30
C ILE A 42 -12.97 5.83 -4.91
N ALA A 43 -13.63 6.31 -3.85
CA ALA A 43 -13.12 6.16 -2.49
C ALA A 43 -13.04 4.68 -2.06
N ILE A 44 -14.03 3.86 -2.41
CA ILE A 44 -14.03 2.41 -2.15
C ILE A 44 -12.86 1.74 -2.86
N ARG A 45 -12.59 2.07 -4.14
CA ARG A 45 -11.45 1.49 -4.86
C ARG A 45 -10.10 1.96 -4.32
N ALA A 46 -9.96 3.21 -3.89
CA ALA A 46 -8.73 3.66 -3.21
C ALA A 46 -8.48 2.85 -1.93
N GLN A 47 -9.50 2.69 -1.07
CA GLN A 47 -9.40 1.91 0.15
C GLN A 47 -9.11 0.44 -0.16
N GLY A 48 -9.89 -0.18 -1.04
CA GLY A 48 -9.75 -1.59 -1.43
C GLY A 48 -8.36 -1.90 -1.95
N ASN A 49 -7.82 -1.07 -2.84
CA ASN A 49 -6.48 -1.27 -3.37
C ASN A 49 -5.39 -1.13 -2.30
N ALA A 50 -5.55 -0.19 -1.35
CA ALA A 50 -4.63 -0.08 -0.22
C ALA A 50 -4.66 -1.36 0.63
N THR A 51 -5.84 -1.88 0.96
CA THR A 51 -6.00 -3.11 1.76
C THR A 51 -5.61 -4.38 1.01
N GLU A 52 -5.67 -4.39 -0.33
CA GLU A 52 -5.24 -5.52 -1.17
C GLU A 52 -3.70 -5.66 -1.19
N TYR A 53 -2.96 -4.54 -1.22
CA TYR A 53 -1.50 -4.57 -1.41
C TYR A 53 -0.65 -4.29 -0.16
N ILE A 54 -1.09 -3.39 0.73
CA ILE A 54 -0.29 -3.00 1.90
C ILE A 54 0.05 -4.22 2.79
N PRO A 55 -0.88 -5.14 3.10
CA PRO A 55 -0.56 -6.26 4.00
C PRO A 55 0.58 -7.14 3.48
N ILE A 56 0.53 -7.56 2.22
CA ILE A 56 1.58 -8.41 1.64
C ILE A 56 2.93 -7.67 1.56
N LEU A 57 2.91 -6.38 1.22
CA LEU A 57 4.12 -5.55 1.19
C LEU A 57 4.77 -5.41 2.58
N LEU A 58 3.97 -5.22 3.63
CA LEU A 58 4.47 -5.16 5.00
C LEU A 58 4.97 -6.51 5.51
N ILE A 59 4.31 -7.60 5.12
CA ILE A 59 4.78 -8.97 5.44
C ILE A 59 6.17 -9.19 4.84
N LEU A 60 6.35 -8.92 3.55
CA LEU A 60 7.67 -9.03 2.89
C LEU A 60 8.71 -8.14 3.56
N LEU A 61 8.37 -6.87 3.84
CA LEU A 61 9.29 -5.97 4.53
C LEU A 61 9.72 -6.48 5.93
N ALA A 62 8.79 -7.06 6.67
CA ALA A 62 9.06 -7.64 7.99
C ALA A 62 9.89 -8.92 7.90
N LEU A 63 9.57 -9.81 6.95
CA LEU A 63 10.36 -11.03 6.71
C LEU A 63 11.80 -10.70 6.31
N LEU A 64 11.98 -9.68 5.49
CA LEU A 64 13.29 -9.22 5.08
C LEU A 64 14.08 -8.62 6.25
N GLU A 65 13.43 -7.87 7.14
CA GLU A 65 14.05 -7.39 8.37
C GLU A 65 14.45 -8.55 9.30
N LEU A 66 13.57 -9.55 9.46
CA LEU A 66 13.85 -10.74 10.27
C LEU A 66 14.98 -11.61 9.68
N SER A 67 15.15 -11.58 8.35
CA SER A 67 16.24 -12.26 7.64
C SER A 67 17.57 -11.51 7.71
N GLY A 68 17.67 -10.41 8.46
CA GLY A 68 18.89 -9.61 8.58
C GLY A 68 19.11 -8.64 7.40
N GLY A 69 18.04 -8.29 6.68
CA GLY A 69 18.06 -7.38 5.56
C GLY A 69 18.71 -6.03 5.89
N HIS A 70 19.53 -5.53 4.96
CA HIS A 70 20.24 -4.27 5.16
C HIS A 70 19.28 -3.08 5.37
N ALA A 71 19.56 -2.23 6.36
CA ALA A 71 18.67 -1.15 6.78
C ALA A 71 18.27 -0.19 5.63
N ALA A 72 19.20 0.12 4.72
CA ALA A 72 18.91 0.98 3.57
C ALA A 72 17.83 0.38 2.65
N LEU A 73 17.85 -0.95 2.45
CA LEU A 73 16.87 -1.65 1.64
C LEU A 73 15.50 -1.64 2.32
N LEU A 74 15.46 -1.85 3.63
CA LEU A 74 14.22 -1.77 4.42
C LEU A 74 13.60 -0.36 4.36
N HIS A 75 14.40 0.69 4.53
CA HIS A 75 13.90 2.07 4.43
C HIS A 75 13.43 2.40 3.01
N THR A 76 14.15 1.95 1.99
CA THR A 76 13.76 2.17 0.58
C THR A 76 12.42 1.49 0.27
N GLY A 77 12.28 0.20 0.64
CA GLY A 77 11.03 -0.54 0.49
C GLY A 77 9.88 0.10 1.26
N GLY A 78 10.08 0.41 2.54
CA GLY A 78 9.06 1.05 3.37
C GLY A 78 8.59 2.41 2.84
N VAL A 79 9.52 3.26 2.41
CA VAL A 79 9.20 4.56 1.79
C VAL A 79 8.43 4.37 0.49
N ALA A 80 8.83 3.42 -0.36
CA ALA A 80 8.16 3.13 -1.62
C ALA A 80 6.73 2.62 -1.41
N ILE A 81 6.48 1.80 -0.38
CA ILE A 81 5.12 1.38 0.02
C ILE A 81 4.25 2.62 0.29
N ILE A 82 4.70 3.52 1.18
CA ILE A 82 3.89 4.68 1.58
C ILE A 82 3.70 5.65 0.40
N LEU A 83 4.79 6.00 -0.30
CA LEU A 83 4.74 6.94 -1.43
C LEU A 83 3.87 6.43 -2.57
N GLY A 84 4.01 5.15 -2.95
CA GLY A 84 3.19 4.54 -4.00
C GLY A 84 1.70 4.67 -3.70
N ARG A 85 1.29 4.47 -2.42
CA ARG A 85 -0.12 4.61 -2.03
C ARG A 85 -0.60 6.05 -1.96
N VAL A 86 0.22 6.97 -1.48
CA VAL A 86 -0.15 8.39 -1.43
C VAL A 86 -0.30 8.95 -2.85
N VAL A 87 0.61 8.61 -3.76
CA VAL A 87 0.56 9.02 -5.17
C VAL A 87 -0.65 8.40 -5.87
N HIS A 88 -0.89 7.09 -5.70
CA HIS A 88 -2.05 6.42 -6.27
C HIS A 88 -3.38 7.02 -5.77
N ALA A 89 -3.51 7.21 -4.45
CA ALA A 89 -4.70 7.79 -3.84
C ALA A 89 -4.92 9.22 -4.36
N ARG A 90 -3.87 10.05 -4.46
CA ARG A 90 -3.99 11.40 -5.03
C ARG A 90 -4.44 11.39 -6.49
N GLY A 91 -3.88 10.50 -7.31
CA GLY A 91 -4.27 10.35 -8.72
C GLY A 91 -5.74 9.98 -8.88
N LEU A 92 -6.22 9.03 -8.07
CA LEU A 92 -7.62 8.62 -8.08
C LEU A 92 -8.56 9.75 -7.64
N LEU A 93 -8.17 10.52 -6.63
CA LEU A 93 -8.98 11.61 -6.08
C LEU A 93 -9.03 12.87 -6.97
N ARG A 94 -8.06 13.03 -7.87
CA ARG A 94 -8.00 14.15 -8.82
C ARG A 94 -8.41 13.75 -10.24
N ALA A 95 -8.93 12.53 -10.44
CA ALA A 95 -9.18 11.94 -11.75
C ALA A 95 -7.96 12.03 -12.69
N ASN A 96 -6.75 12.02 -12.14
CA ASN A 96 -5.50 12.11 -12.88
C ASN A 96 -4.96 10.70 -13.15
N LEU A 97 -5.11 10.25 -14.39
CA LEU A 97 -4.73 8.90 -14.82
C LEU A 97 -3.23 8.65 -14.68
N ASP A 98 -2.38 9.64 -14.96
CA ASP A 98 -0.93 9.47 -14.92
C ASP A 98 -0.43 9.21 -13.49
N GLN A 99 -0.94 9.96 -12.51
CA GLN A 99 -0.62 9.76 -11.10
C GLN A 99 -1.16 8.42 -10.56
N ARG A 100 -2.31 7.96 -11.07
CA ARG A 100 -2.84 6.63 -10.75
C ARG A 100 -1.92 5.53 -11.30
N VAL A 101 -1.51 5.62 -12.56
CA VAL A 101 -0.62 4.62 -13.19
C VAL A 101 0.74 4.60 -12.50
N LEU A 102 1.32 5.77 -12.24
CA LEU A 102 2.60 5.88 -11.54
C LEU A 102 2.57 5.25 -10.15
N GLY A 103 1.52 5.53 -9.37
CA GLY A 103 1.36 4.93 -8.04
C GLY A 103 1.23 3.41 -8.07
N MET A 104 0.58 2.85 -9.09
CA MET A 104 0.51 1.40 -9.32
C MET A 104 1.84 0.80 -9.78
N GLN A 105 2.61 1.50 -10.61
CA GLN A 105 3.94 1.05 -11.01
C GLN A 105 4.87 0.96 -9.80
N ILE A 106 4.94 2.02 -9.00
CA ILE A 106 5.74 2.03 -7.75
C ILE A 106 5.36 0.85 -6.87
N THR A 107 4.06 0.62 -6.70
CA THR A 107 3.50 -0.51 -5.96
C THR A 107 4.01 -1.86 -6.45
N ILE A 108 3.90 -2.12 -7.76
CA ILE A 108 4.22 -3.41 -8.35
C ILE A 108 5.73 -3.65 -8.31
N PHE A 109 6.54 -2.63 -8.63
CA PHE A 109 7.99 -2.72 -8.54
C PHE A 109 8.46 -2.94 -7.10
N THR A 110 7.83 -2.29 -6.11
CA THR A 110 8.15 -2.53 -4.70
C THR A 110 7.81 -3.96 -4.29
N LEU A 111 6.66 -4.49 -4.74
CA LEU A 111 6.25 -5.87 -4.46
C LEU A 111 7.24 -6.88 -5.03
N ILE A 112 7.58 -6.75 -6.30
CA ILE A 112 8.54 -7.64 -6.99
C ILE A 112 9.92 -7.51 -6.35
N GLY A 113 10.36 -6.28 -6.07
CA GLY A 113 11.67 -6.02 -5.48
C GLY A 113 11.84 -6.61 -4.09
N LEU A 114 10.84 -6.43 -3.21
CA LEU A 114 10.85 -7.05 -1.88
C LEU A 114 10.80 -8.58 -1.96
N ALA A 115 9.91 -9.13 -2.80
CA ALA A 115 9.82 -10.58 -2.98
C ALA A 115 11.14 -11.19 -3.51
N ALA A 116 11.79 -10.54 -4.48
CA ALA A 116 13.09 -10.98 -4.99
C ALA A 116 14.19 -10.88 -3.92
N ALA A 117 14.17 -9.83 -3.10
CA ALA A 117 15.11 -9.68 -1.99
C ALA A 117 14.91 -10.78 -0.94
N ASP A 118 13.67 -11.03 -0.50
CA ASP A 118 13.35 -12.13 0.43
C ASP A 118 13.82 -13.48 -0.11
N LEU A 119 13.56 -13.79 -1.39
CA LEU A 119 14.04 -15.02 -2.02
C LEU A 119 15.57 -15.11 -2.03
N GLY A 120 16.27 -14.01 -2.31
CA GLY A 120 17.72 -13.95 -2.29
C GLY A 120 18.31 -14.20 -0.90
N TYR A 121 17.75 -13.59 0.15
CA TYR A 121 18.17 -13.82 1.53
C TYR A 121 17.86 -15.24 1.99
N ALA A 122 16.69 -15.78 1.64
CA ALA A 122 16.32 -17.15 1.94
C ALA A 122 17.27 -18.17 1.27
N ALA A 123 17.64 -17.94 0.01
CA ALA A 123 18.60 -18.78 -0.70
C ALA A 123 19.99 -18.71 -0.08
N TYR A 124 20.46 -17.50 0.27
CA TYR A 124 21.75 -17.33 0.95
C TYR A 124 21.77 -18.08 2.29
N ALA A 125 20.72 -17.96 3.10
CA ALA A 125 20.63 -18.67 4.38
C ALA A 125 20.57 -20.21 4.23
N ALA A 126 20.03 -20.72 3.12
CA ALA A 126 19.90 -22.17 2.89
C ALA A 126 21.19 -22.81 2.33
N PHE A 127 22.01 -22.06 1.60
CA PHE A 127 23.14 -22.60 0.83
C PHE A 127 24.50 -21.96 1.10
N GLY A 128 24.56 -20.89 1.91
CA GLY A 128 25.79 -20.17 2.26
C GLY A 128 26.25 -20.42 3.68
#